data_AF-A0AAC9Z7R7-F1
#
_entry.id   AF-A0AAC9Z7R7-F1
#
_cell.length_a   1.000
_cell.length_b   1.000
_cell.length_c   1.000
_cell.angle_alpha   90.00
_cell.angle_beta   90.00
_cell.angle_gamma   90.00
#
_symmetry.space_group_name_H-M   'P 1'
#
loop_
_entity.id
_entity.type
_entity.pdbx_description
1 polymer ?
#
loop_
_entity_poly.entity_id
_entity_poly.type
_entity_poly.pdbx_seq_one_letter_code
_entity_poly.pdbx_strand_id
1 'polypeptide(L)'
;MTSHKPAVTGQRSAAKSNPEPVVATGVKLIRLPMEPNKESHPAALYRGPEPKPGELLEFTLDNGVTYQGKVAEATEADGEVLAEFTGPLKVIATK
;
A
#
# COMPACT_ATOMS: atom_id res chain seq x y z
N MET A 1 -10.67 52.01 11.98
CA MET A 1 -10.24 50.94 11.05
C MET A 1 -8.98 50.31 11.62
N THR A 2 -9.09 49.13 12.22
CA THR A 2 -7.97 48.19 12.38
C THR A 2 -8.54 46.85 12.82
N SER A 3 -8.59 45.93 11.86
CA SER A 3 -9.03 44.55 12.04
C SER A 3 -7.84 43.68 12.43
N HIS A 4 -7.94 42.90 13.51
CA HIS A 4 -7.05 41.77 13.74
C HIS A 4 -7.84 40.51 14.16
N LYS A 5 -8.15 39.72 13.13
CA LYS A 5 -8.10 38.25 13.01
C LYS A 5 -8.40 37.41 14.27
N PRO A 6 -9.49 36.63 14.31
CA PRO A 6 -9.63 35.57 15.31
C PRO A 6 -8.71 34.40 14.97
N ALA A 7 -8.01 33.90 16.00
CA ALA A 7 -7.29 32.64 15.96
C ALA A 7 -8.29 31.49 15.82
N VAL A 8 -8.30 30.84 14.65
CA VAL A 8 -8.93 29.54 14.50
C VAL A 8 -7.97 28.54 15.14
N THR A 9 -8.28 28.15 16.37
CA THR A 9 -7.74 26.96 17.02
C THR A 9 -8.16 25.76 16.16
N GLY A 10 -7.31 25.40 15.21
CA GLY A 10 -7.46 24.23 14.37
C GLY A 10 -7.59 23.02 15.25
N GLN A 11 -8.83 22.54 15.32
CA GLN A 11 -9.27 21.26 15.84
C GLN A 11 -8.27 20.18 15.43
N ARG A 12 -7.38 19.78 16.35
CA ARG A 12 -6.64 18.53 16.24
C ARG A 12 -7.66 17.41 16.40
N SER A 13 -8.36 17.11 15.31
CA SER A 13 -9.00 15.81 15.16
C SER A 13 -7.89 14.78 15.30
N ALA A 14 -7.84 14.15 16.47
CA ALA A 14 -7.26 12.84 16.62
C ALA A 14 -8.11 11.90 15.74
N ALA A 15 -7.87 11.95 14.42
CA ALA A 15 -8.32 10.92 13.53
C ALA A 15 -7.63 9.65 14.01
N LYS A 16 -8.43 8.71 14.49
CA LYS A 16 -8.03 7.31 14.62
C LYS A 16 -7.44 6.94 13.26
N SER A 17 -6.11 6.97 13.15
CA SER A 17 -5.38 6.58 11.94
C SER A 17 -5.58 5.08 11.78
N ASN A 18 -6.74 4.70 11.25
CA ASN A 18 -6.84 3.46 10.50
C ASN A 18 -6.09 3.80 9.21
N PRO A 19 -4.85 3.31 8.99
CA PRO A 19 -4.13 3.63 7.78
C PRO A 19 -5.00 3.21 6.60
N GLU A 20 -5.43 4.19 5.80
CA GLU A 20 -6.11 3.89 4.56
C GLU A 20 -5.16 3.04 3.71
N PRO A 21 -5.65 1.94 3.09
CA PRO A 21 -4.77 1.09 2.32
C PRO A 21 -4.15 1.89 1.17
N VAL A 22 -2.85 1.70 0.95
CA VAL A 22 -2.18 2.28 -0.21
C VAL A 22 -2.79 1.62 -1.45
N VAL A 23 -3.25 2.41 -2.41
CA VAL A 23 -3.87 1.88 -3.64
C VAL A 23 -2.88 1.96 -4.79
N ALA A 24 -2.55 0.81 -5.37
CA ALA A 24 -1.66 0.71 -6.52
C ALA A 24 -2.39 0.21 -7.78
N THR A 25 -2.08 0.82 -8.92
CA THR A 25 -2.63 0.46 -10.24
C THR A 25 -1.55 -0.11 -11.15
N GLY A 26 -1.93 -1.00 -12.08
CA GLY A 26 -0.97 -1.61 -13.01
C GLY A 26 0.01 -2.56 -12.32
N VAL A 27 -0.46 -3.23 -11.27
CA VAL A 27 0.37 -4.08 -10.42
C VAL A 27 0.63 -5.42 -11.08
N LYS A 28 1.90 -5.82 -11.13
CA LYS A 28 2.32 -7.17 -11.50
C LYS A 28 2.60 -7.96 -10.23
N LEU A 29 1.89 -9.06 -10.06
CA LEU A 29 2.14 -9.98 -8.96
C LEU A 29 3.24 -10.96 -9.32
N ILE A 30 4.33 -10.93 -8.56
CA ILE A 30 5.47 -11.85 -8.67
C ILE A 30 5.62 -12.68 -7.39
N ARG A 31 6.52 -13.65 -7.42
CA ARG A 31 6.88 -14.48 -6.25
C ARG A 31 8.36 -14.37 -5.98
N LEU A 32 8.74 -14.09 -4.73
CA LEU A 32 10.12 -13.89 -4.31
C LEU A 32 10.48 -14.73 -3.08
N PRO A 33 11.70 -15.27 -3.00
CA PRO A 33 12.66 -15.40 -4.09
C PRO A 33 12.16 -16.42 -5.13
N MET A 34 12.58 -16.24 -6.40
CA MET A 34 12.33 -17.21 -7.49
C MET A 34 13.26 -18.43 -7.45
N GLU A 35 13.97 -18.63 -6.34
CA GLU A 35 14.91 -19.73 -6.16
C GLU A 35 14.18 -21.06 -5.91
N PRO A 36 14.61 -22.16 -6.54
CA PRO A 36 14.06 -23.47 -6.24
C PRO A 36 14.40 -23.86 -4.79
N ASN A 37 13.41 -24.40 -4.07
CA ASN A 37 13.50 -24.85 -2.68
C ASN A 37 13.59 -23.76 -1.60
N LYS A 38 13.26 -22.51 -1.92
CA LYS A 38 13.02 -21.47 -0.89
C LYS A 38 11.54 -21.19 -0.74
N GLU A 39 11.15 -20.79 0.47
CA GLU A 39 9.81 -20.32 0.74
C GLU A 39 9.59 -19.03 -0.07
N SER A 40 8.69 -19.08 -1.05
CA SER A 40 8.36 -17.93 -1.88
C SER A 40 7.16 -17.18 -1.31
N HIS A 41 7.31 -15.87 -1.17
CA HIS A 41 6.26 -14.94 -0.78
C HIS A 41 5.73 -14.20 -2.00
N PRO A 42 4.44 -13.81 -2.01
CA PRO A 42 3.92 -12.94 -3.05
C PRO A 42 4.54 -11.54 -2.89
N ALA A 43 4.80 -10.88 -4.02
CA ALA A 43 5.24 -9.49 -4.06
C ALA A 43 4.55 -8.73 -5.20
N ALA A 44 4.18 -7.48 -4.95
CA ALA A 44 3.58 -6.57 -5.91
C ALA A 44 4.65 -5.65 -6.49
N LEU A 45 4.81 -5.69 -7.81
CA LEU A 45 5.64 -4.75 -8.55
C LEU A 45 4.74 -3.73 -9.26
N TYR A 46 4.92 -2.45 -8.98
CA TYR A 46 4.08 -1.38 -9.54
C TYR A 46 4.82 -0.05 -9.57
N ARG A 47 4.23 0.97 -10.21
CA ARG A 47 4.71 2.35 -10.13
C ARG A 47 3.79 3.17 -9.26
N GLY A 48 4.32 3.80 -8.22
CA GLY A 48 3.50 4.52 -7.26
C GLY A 48 4.22 4.78 -5.95
N PRO A 49 3.47 5.16 -4.91
CA PRO A 49 4.04 5.44 -3.59
C PRO A 49 4.56 4.15 -2.94
N GLU A 50 5.77 4.20 -2.38
CA GLU A 50 6.31 3.13 -1.54
C GLU A 50 5.50 2.99 -0.24
N PRO A 51 4.90 1.83 0.05
CA PRO A 51 4.15 1.57 1.26
C PRO A 51 5.11 1.18 2.38
N LYS A 52 4.78 1.53 3.64
CA LYS A 52 5.66 1.18 4.74
C LYS A 52 5.49 -0.29 5.15
N PRO A 53 6.56 -0.93 5.66
CA PRO A 53 6.46 -2.21 6.35
C PRO A 53 5.33 -2.21 7.38
N GLY A 54 4.43 -3.18 7.28
CA GLY A 54 3.26 -3.36 8.14
C GLY A 54 1.98 -2.70 7.64
N GLU A 55 2.03 -1.87 6.60
CA GLU A 55 0.83 -1.28 6.00
C GLU A 55 0.07 -2.27 5.12
N LEU A 56 -1.21 -1.96 4.87
CA LEU A 56 -2.02 -2.70 3.91
C LEU A 56 -1.90 -2.04 2.54
N LEU A 57 -1.47 -2.82 1.56
CA LEU A 57 -1.44 -2.43 0.16
C LEU A 57 -2.61 -3.12 -0.54
N GLU A 58 -3.43 -2.31 -1.19
CA GLU A 58 -4.54 -2.72 -2.02
C GLU A 58 -4.18 -2.50 -3.49
N PHE A 59 -4.44 -3.51 -4.31
CA PHE A 59 -4.15 -3.43 -5.74
C PHE A 59 -5.13 -4.25 -6.55
N THR A 60 -5.48 -3.70 -7.72
CA THR A 60 -6.32 -4.40 -8.70
C THR A 60 -5.43 -4.94 -9.82
N LEU A 61 -5.54 -6.23 -10.09
CA LEU A 61 -4.86 -6.88 -11.20
C LEU A 61 -5.62 -6.67 -12.51
N ASP A 62 -4.98 -6.92 -13.65
CA ASP A 62 -5.59 -6.78 -14.99
C ASP A 62 -6.86 -7.63 -15.20
N ASN A 63 -7.05 -8.67 -14.38
CA ASN A 63 -8.27 -9.49 -14.38
C ASN A 63 -9.46 -8.82 -13.65
N GLY A 64 -9.30 -7.59 -13.15
CA GLY A 64 -10.32 -6.85 -12.41
C GLY A 64 -10.48 -7.28 -10.95
N VAL A 65 -9.67 -8.22 -10.46
CA VAL A 65 -9.73 -8.67 -9.07
C VAL A 65 -8.85 -7.79 -8.19
N THR A 66 -9.43 -7.29 -7.10
CA THR A 66 -8.71 -6.48 -6.12
C THR A 66 -8.24 -7.34 -4.96
N TYR A 67 -6.97 -7.21 -4.63
CA TYR A 67 -6.29 -7.90 -3.54
C TYR A 67 -5.82 -6.90 -2.51
N GLN A 68 -5.76 -7.35 -1.26
CA GLN A 68 -5.19 -6.62 -0.14
C GLN A 68 -4.15 -7.51 0.54
N GLY A 69 -2.93 -6.99 0.66
CA GLY A 69 -1.80 -7.67 1.30
C GLY A 69 -1.19 -6.80 2.39
N LYS A 70 -0.68 -7.43 3.45
CA LYS A 70 0.13 -6.73 4.46
C LYS A 70 1.59 -6.72 4.03
N VAL A 71 2.13 -5.52 3.82
CA VAL A 71 3.50 -5.32 3.35
C VAL A 71 4.47 -5.79 4.45
N ALA A 72 5.38 -6.68 4.07
CA ALA A 72 6.53 -7.08 4.88
C ALA A 72 7.64 -6.04 4.73
N GLU A 73 7.97 -5.77 3.49
CA GLU A 73 9.03 -4.88 3.06
C GLU A 73 8.62 -4.28 1.72
N ALA A 74 9.02 -3.03 1.49
CA ALA A 74 8.89 -2.44 0.18
C ALA A 74 10.19 -1.73 -0.18
N THR A 75 10.56 -1.81 -1.44
CA THR A 75 11.74 -1.15 -1.99
C THR A 75 11.34 -0.42 -3.26
N GLU A 76 11.55 0.89 -3.29
CA GLU A 76 11.50 1.70 -4.52
C GLU A 76 12.86 1.69 -5.24
N ALA A 77 12.84 1.36 -6.53
CA ALA A 77 13.99 1.47 -7.42
C ALA A 77 13.52 1.96 -8.80
N ASP A 78 14.17 2.98 -9.35
CA ASP A 78 13.84 3.56 -10.67
C ASP A 78 12.35 3.95 -10.85
N GLY A 79 11.68 4.34 -9.75
CA GLY A 79 10.25 4.68 -9.74
C GLY A 79 9.30 3.47 -9.82
N GLU A 80 9.85 2.26 -9.71
CA GLU A 80 9.12 1.02 -9.51
C GLU A 80 9.25 0.58 -8.05
N VAL A 81 8.11 0.33 -7.43
CA VAL A 81 8.00 -0.18 -6.07
C VAL A 81 7.80 -1.67 -6.12
N LEU A 82 8.68 -2.38 -5.44
CA LEU A 82 8.55 -3.79 -5.14
C LEU A 82 8.09 -3.94 -3.68
N ALA A 83 6.84 -4.33 -3.47
CA ALA A 83 6.28 -4.57 -2.14
C ALA A 83 6.11 -6.08 -1.89
N GLU A 84 6.88 -6.63 -0.98
CA GLU A 84 6.78 -8.02 -0.53
C GLU A 84 5.72 -8.13 0.58
N PHE A 85 5.01 -9.26 0.66
CA PHE A 85 3.94 -9.45 1.64
C PHE A 85 4.30 -10.52 2.68
N THR A 86 3.92 -10.29 3.94
CA THR A 86 4.22 -11.23 5.04
C THR A 86 3.35 -12.50 5.02
N GLY A 87 2.39 -12.61 4.10
CA GLY A 87 1.33 -13.61 4.18
C GLY A 87 0.42 -13.66 2.95
N PRO A 88 -0.68 -14.44 3.03
CA PRO A 88 -1.59 -14.60 1.91
C PRO A 88 -2.29 -13.29 1.59
N LEU A 89 -2.48 -13.04 0.31
CA LEU A 89 -3.29 -11.94 -0.18
C LEU A 89 -4.76 -12.23 0.02
N LYS A 90 -5.49 -11.24 0.52
CA LYS A 90 -6.93 -11.32 0.69
C LYS A 90 -7.62 -10.71 -0.52
N VAL A 91 -8.48 -11.47 -1.19
CA VAL A 91 -9.37 -10.91 -2.22
C VAL A 91 -10.40 -10.03 -1.53
N ILE A 92 -10.54 -8.79 -2.00
CA ILE A 92 -11.61 -7.89 -1.57
C ILE A 92 -12.59 -7.72 -2.74
N ALA A 93 -13.86 -8.00 -2.48
CA ALA A 93 -14.90 -7.75 -3.47
C ALA A 93 -15.10 -6.24 -3.58
N THR A 94 -14.68 -5.66 -4.70
CA THR A 94 -15.08 -4.31 -5.09
C THR A 94 -16.59 -4.31 -5.26
N LYS A 95 -17.26 -3.47 -4.46
CA LYS A 95 -18.72 -3.41 -4.35
C LYS A 95 -19.33 -2.48 -5.39
#